data_AF-A0A8C0GA66-F1
#
_entry.id   AF-A0A8C0GA66-F1
#
_cell.length_a   1.000
_cell.length_b   1.000
_cell.length_c   1.000
_cell.angle_alpha   90.00
_cell.angle_beta   90.00
_cell.angle_gamma   90.00
#
_symmetry.space_group_name_H-M   'P 1'
#
loop_
_entity.id
_entity.type
_entity.pdbx_description
1 polymer ?
#
loop_
_entity_poly.entity_id
_entity_poly.type
_entity_poly.pdbx_seq_one_letter_code
_entity_poly.pdbx_strand_id
1 'polypeptide(L)' 'MEEALRRAREDDGLTAAFHSYIAQLYYKISRIDWDYECEHPHIKGIHHGPAIAQPISLDSSQLSQCFVSDYLWSLVDTAW' A
#
# COMPACT_ATOMS: atom_id res chain seq x y z
N MET A 1 -16.15 -29.81 -17.89
CA MET A 1 -16.68 -28.98 -16.79
C MET A 1 -15.71 -28.96 -15.61
N GLU A 2 -15.27 -30.11 -15.12
CA GLU A 2 -14.32 -30.24 -13.99
C GLU A 2 -12.94 -29.62 -14.26
N GLU A 3 -12.38 -29.80 -15.46
CA GLU A 3 -11.11 -29.14 -15.86
C GLU A 3 -11.19 -27.61 -15.93
N ALA A 4 -12.36 -27.06 -16.28
CA ALA A 4 -12.57 -25.61 -16.32
C ALA A 4 -12.61 -25.01 -14.91
N LEU A 5 -13.24 -25.71 -13.96
CA LEU A 5 -13.25 -25.33 -12.54
C LEU A 5 -11.86 -25.43 -11.91
N ARG A 6 -11.06 -26.45 -12.27
CA ARG A 6 -9.67 -26.56 -11.81
C ARG A 6 -8.83 -25.38 -12.31
N ARG A 7 -8.92 -25.04 -13.60
CA ARG A 7 -8.21 -23.88 -14.18
C ARG A 7 -8.62 -22.55 -13.54
N ALA A 8 -9.92 -22.34 -13.31
CA ALA A 8 -10.40 -21.13 -12.64
C ALA A 8 -9.83 -20.99 -11.23
N ARG A 9 -9.77 -22.09 -10.46
CA ARG A 9 -9.20 -22.08 -9.10
C ARG A 9 -7.69 -21.85 -9.09
N GLU A 10 -6.97 -22.39 -10.08
CA GLU A 10 -5.54 -22.14 -10.27
C GLU A 10 -5.28 -20.67 -10.63
N ASP A 11 -6.11 -20.07 -11.49
CA ASP A 11 -6.04 -18.66 -11.89
C ASP A 11 -6.36 -17.70 -10.72
N ASP A 12 -7.38 -18.02 -9.91
CA ASP A 12 -7.72 -17.29 -8.69
C ASP A 12 -6.57 -17.35 -7.67
N GLY A 13 -5.93 -18.51 -7.52
CA GLY A 13 -4.78 -18.71 -6.64
C GLY A 13 -3.54 -17.93 -7.09
N LEU A 14 -3.27 -17.90 -8.40
CA LEU A 14 -2.19 -17.12 -8.99
C LEU A 14 -2.42 -15.62 -8.80
N THR A 15 -3.65 -15.17 -9.01
CA THR A 15 -4.06 -13.77 -8.79
C THR A 15 -3.90 -13.37 -7.33
N ALA A 16 -4.33 -14.19 -6.39
CA ALA A 16 -4.20 -13.91 -4.96
C ALA A 16 -2.72 -13.86 -4.50
N ALA A 17 -1.89 -14.78 -4.99
CA ALA A 17 -0.45 -14.77 -4.71
C ALA A 17 0.24 -13.53 -5.30
N PHE A 18 -0.15 -13.13 -6.51
CA PHE A 18 0.35 -11.91 -7.15
C PHE A 18 -0.03 -10.65 -6.37
N HIS A 19 -1.30 -10.49 -5.98
CA HIS A 19 -1.74 -9.35 -5.17
C HIS A 19 -1.02 -9.30 -3.82
N SER A 20 -0.83 -10.45 -3.17
CA SER A 20 -0.09 -10.54 -1.91
C SER A 20 1.36 -10.10 -2.09
N TYR A 21 2.01 -10.55 -3.17
CA TYR A 21 3.38 -10.14 -3.50
C TYR A 21 3.49 -8.63 -3.74
N ILE A 22 2.57 -8.06 -4.53
CA ILE A 22 2.56 -6.62 -4.82
C ILE A 22 2.34 -5.80 -3.55
N ALA A 23 1.38 -6.18 -2.70
CA ALA A 23 1.14 -5.51 -1.43
C ALA A 23 2.38 -5.55 -0.51
N GLN A 24 3.03 -6.71 -0.40
CA GLN A 24 4.26 -6.87 0.37
C GLN A 24 5.41 -6.03 -0.21
N LEU A 25 5.51 -5.94 -1.54
CA LEU A 25 6.54 -5.14 -2.20
C LEU A 25 6.35 -3.64 -1.91
N TYR A 26 5.11 -3.13 -2.01
CA TYR A 26 4.81 -1.74 -1.64
C TYR A 26 5.18 -1.46 -0.19
N TYR A 27 4.78 -2.33 0.75
CA TYR A 27 5.17 -2.18 2.16
C TYR A 27 6.69 -2.23 2.36
N LYS A 28 7.41 -3.11 1.66
CA LYS A 28 8.86 -3.22 1.79
C LYS A 28 9.58 -1.95 1.32
N ILE A 29 9.07 -1.31 0.26
CA ILE A 29 9.63 -0.08 -0.30
C ILE A 29 9.27 1.12 0.55
N SER A 30 7.97 1.33 0.82
CA SER A 30 7.49 2.54 1.48
C SER A 30 7.59 2.47 3.00
N ARG A 31 7.55 1.27 3.57
CA ARG A 31 7.43 1.01 5.01
C ARG A 31 6.17 1.62 5.63
N ILE A 32 5.15 1.90 4.83
CA ILE A 32 3.88 2.46 5.29
C ILE A 32 2.86 1.34 5.47
N ASP A 33 2.27 1.28 6.66
CA ASP A 33 1.06 0.52 6.94
C ASP A 33 -0.16 1.47 6.91
N TRP A 34 -1.21 1.09 6.19
CA TRP A 34 -2.37 1.96 5.96
C TRP A 34 -3.53 1.60 6.88
N ASP A 35 -4.24 2.61 7.35
CA ASP A 35 -5.51 2.45 8.06
C ASP A 35 -6.64 2.27 7.04
N TYR A 36 -6.98 1.01 6.77
CA TYR A 36 -8.03 0.63 5.82
C TYR A 36 -9.46 0.90 6.33
N GLU A 37 -9.63 1.18 7.62
CA GLU A 37 -10.92 1.52 8.21
C GLU A 37 -11.19 3.03 8.17
N CYS A 38 -10.23 3.84 7.69
CA CYS A 38 -10.40 5.29 7.62
C CYS A 38 -11.34 5.72 6.49
N GLU A 39 -12.12 6.78 6.74
CA GLU A 39 -13.07 7.31 5.76
C GLU A 39 -12.38 8.10 4.64
N HIS A 40 -12.74 7.81 3.38
CA HIS A 40 -12.41 8.68 2.26
C HIS A 40 -12.97 10.10 2.50
N PRO A 41 -12.23 11.20 2.22
CA PRO A 41 -10.98 11.32 1.46
C PRO A 41 -9.70 11.25 2.30
N HIS A 42 -9.74 10.74 3.53
CA HIS A 42 -8.56 10.70 4.37
C HIS A 42 -7.57 9.64 3.90
N ILE A 43 -6.29 9.99 3.98
CA ILE A 43 -5.16 9.07 3.80
C ILE A 43 -4.50 8.96 5.17
N LYS A 44 -4.71 7.83 5.85
CA LYS A 44 -4.18 7.57 7.20
C LYS A 44 -3.34 6.31 7.24
N GLY A 45 -2.25 6.36 8.00
CA GLY A 45 -1.34 5.23 8.15
C GLY A 45 -0.20 5.53 9.11
N ILE A 46 0.76 4.62 9.16
CA ILE A 46 1.97 4.73 9.99
C ILE A 46 3.18 4.39 9.12
N HIS A 47 4.17 5.29 9.09
CA HIS A 47 5.46 5.04 8.44
C HIS A 47 6.47 4.45 9.44
N HIS A 48 7.00 3.28 9.12
CA HIS A 48 7.97 2.52 9.92
C HIS A 48 9.40 2.66 9.36
N GLY A 49 9.98 3.85 9.50
CA GLY A 49 11.39 4.10 9.20
C GLY A 49 12.36 3.48 10.22
N PRO A 50 13.68 3.70 10.08
CA PRO A 50 14.69 3.23 11.03
C PRO A 50 14.63 3.92 12.40
N ALA A 51 13.92 5.04 12.49
CA ALA A 51 13.70 5.81 13.70
C ALA A 51 12.32 5.49 14.33
N ILE A 52 11.79 6.43 15.13
CA ILE A 52 10.46 6.33 15.73
C ILE A 52 9.41 6.36 14.61
N ALA A 53 8.43 5.45 14.68
CA ALA A 53 7.31 5.40 13.74
C ALA A 53 6.54 6.74 13.70
N GLN A 54 6.19 7.20 12.50
CA GLN A 54 5.54 8.49 12.28
C GLN A 54 4.11 8.29 11.77
N PRO A 55 3.10 8.97 12.36
CA PRO A 55 1.74 8.90 11.85
C PRO A 55 1.59 9.70 10.55
N ILE A 56 0.80 9.18 9.62
CA ILE A 56 0.34 9.84 8.41
C ILE A 56 -1.15 10.13 8.58
N SER A 57 -1.56 11.37 8.36
CA SER A 57 -2.97 11.77 8.35
C SER A 57 -3.14 12.98 7.44
N LEU A 58 -3.64 12.74 6.23
CA LEU A 58 -3.88 13.77 5.21
C LEU A 58 -5.35 13.77 4.79
N ASP A 59 -5.87 14.93 4.39
CA ASP A 59 -7.15 15.05 3.69
C ASP A 59 -6.87 15.24 2.19
N SER A 60 -7.13 14.20 1.39
CA SER A 60 -6.85 14.24 -0.05
C SER A 60 -7.80 15.13 -0.85
N SER A 61 -8.90 15.61 -0.26
CA SER A 61 -9.79 16.58 -0.93
C SER A 61 -9.20 18.00 -1.01
N GLN A 62 -8.24 18.30 -0.14
CA GLN A 62 -7.59 19.61 -0.03
C GLN A 62 -6.20 19.66 -0.66
N LEU A 63 -5.67 18.50 -1.08
CA LEU A 63 -4.29 18.34 -1.55
C LEU A 63 -4.27 17.81 -2.98
N SER A 64 -3.29 18.25 -3.76
CA SER A 64 -3.09 17.69 -5.10
C SER A 64 -2.49 16.28 -5.02
N GLN A 65 -2.77 15.43 -6.01
CA GLN A 65 -2.20 14.08 -6.09
C GLN A 65 -0.68 14.10 -6.14
N CYS A 66 -0.08 15.09 -6.81
CA CYS A 66 1.37 15.27 -6.84
C CYS A 66 1.92 15.58 -5.44
N PHE A 67 1.30 16.52 -4.72
CA PHE A 67 1.73 16.85 -3.36
C PHE A 67 1.65 15.65 -2.42
N VAL A 68 0.55 14.90 -2.47
CA VAL A 68 0.40 13.67 -1.66
C VAL A 68 1.52 12.68 -1.99
N SER A 69 1.80 12.46 -3.27
CA SER A 69 2.86 11.54 -3.70
C SER A 69 4.24 12.01 -3.24
N ASP A 70 4.57 13.28 -3.46
CA ASP A 70 5.85 13.88 -3.07
C ASP A 70 6.07 13.79 -1.55
N TYR A 71 5.02 14.09 -0.78
CA TYR A 71 5.06 13.97 0.67
C TYR A 71 5.33 12.53 1.11
N LEU A 72 4.59 11.54 0.58
CA LEU A 72 4.77 10.14 0.97
C LEU A 72 6.17 9.62 0.61
N TRP A 73 6.70 9.98 -0.56
CA TRP A 73 8.06 9.60 -0.96
C TRP A 73 9.14 10.32 -0.15
N SER A 74 8.89 11.53 0.35
CA SER A 74 9.83 12.22 1.24
C SER A 74 10.06 11.51 2.58
N LEU A 75 9.15 10.61 2.99
CA LEU A 75 9.29 9.82 4.21
C LEU A 75 10.28 8.65 4.04
N VAL A 76 10.45 8.16 2.81
CA VAL A 76 11.29 7.00 2.51
C VAL A 76 12.75 7.43 2.58
N ASP A 77 13.55 6.71 3.38
CA ASP A 77 14.98 6.97 3.49
C ASP A 77 15.67 6.69 2.14
N THR A 78 16.57 7.59 1.75
CA THR A 78 17.29 7.55 0.47
C THR A 78 18.79 7.32 0.63
N ALA A 79 19.26 7.16 1.87
CA ALA A 79 20.62 6.71 2.15
C ALA A 79 20.84 5.25 1.71
N TRP A 80 22.04 4.93 1.23
CA TRP A 80 22.45 3.62 0.69
C TRP A 80 23.52 2.96 1.56
#